data_AF-A0A4P7PCV0-F1
#
_entry.id   AF-A0A4P7PCV0-F1
#
_cell.length_a   1.000
_cell.length_b   1.000
_cell.length_c   1.000
_cell.angle_alpha   90.00
_cell.angle_beta   90.00
_cell.angle_gamma   90.00
#
_symmetry.space_group_name_H-M   'P 1'
#
loop_
_entity.id
_entity.type
_entity.pdbx_description
1 polymer ?
#
loop_
_entity_poly.entity_id
_entity_poly.type
_entity_poly.pdbx_seq_one_letter_code
_entity_poly.pdbx_strand_id
1 'polypeptide(L)'
;MDYPKSVPSAGLVNGKFVDENPLTGTPGSLIPAAWGNGVTQEIVNVIKAGALSPDETQHDQLLQAIQSVTAKGWSQDLALPLAALPLPTIATADARLPITPAAVSASGGRVSIPAGAYISIGQEVVSGRLGRSRTYVTSAWSSADLLPSSGYFLRAQVTGDGLTFYMQRGSLYDVAPESLKGTVNGASGGGFQSTPLDMCLAWVLTGVPGALPTIRSIYNRARLSWTQTVNGTGVVYLPLDPHARAARLVTGNPTPSSNTVTSLAFAQAGWVGGNYSYLSPVLQSISNQAGGWTNPASPYMCVLSSNNVISDVTVSTITACFDHAELRSLWQCFQAEHTLGATNADSDELLLSMGIKGHQALTDYSLGIAVNFTNAVNVHLSWELIR
;
A
#
# COMPACT_ATOMS: atom_id res chain seq x y z
N MET A 1 -20.93 -33.65 23.48
CA MET A 1 -21.89 -34.48 22.77
C MET A 1 -21.17 -35.33 21.74
N ASP A 2 -21.24 -36.65 21.89
CA ASP A 2 -20.78 -37.67 20.92
C ASP A 2 -21.92 -38.71 20.73
N TYR A 3 -21.74 -39.69 19.85
CA TYR A 3 -22.66 -40.84 19.74
C TYR A 3 -22.88 -41.55 21.09
N PRO A 4 -24.10 -42.07 21.36
CA PRO A 4 -24.46 -42.64 22.65
C PRO A 4 -23.88 -44.05 22.86
N LYS A 5 -22.55 -44.17 22.96
CA LYS A 5 -21.82 -45.44 23.08
C LYS A 5 -22.05 -46.11 24.43
N SER A 6 -22.37 -45.34 25.47
CA SER A 6 -22.65 -45.84 26.82
C SER A 6 -24.08 -46.36 27.00
N VAL A 7 -25.01 -46.03 26.09
CA VAL A 7 -26.40 -46.46 26.16
C VAL A 7 -26.54 -47.89 25.64
N PRO A 8 -26.93 -48.86 26.49
CA PRO A 8 -27.12 -50.24 26.05
C PRO A 8 -28.18 -50.33 24.97
N SER A 9 -27.95 -51.20 23.98
CA SER A 9 -28.91 -51.43 22.88
C SER A 9 -29.26 -50.18 22.06
N ALA A 10 -28.39 -49.17 22.00
CA ALA A 10 -28.58 -47.97 21.16
C ALA A 10 -28.53 -48.26 19.64
N GLY A 11 -28.26 -49.50 19.24
CA GLY A 11 -28.19 -49.89 17.82
C GLY A 11 -27.00 -49.26 17.11
N LEU A 12 -25.82 -49.26 17.75
CA LEU A 12 -24.59 -48.74 17.18
C LEU A 12 -23.69 -49.87 16.66
N VAL A 13 -23.17 -49.71 15.44
CA VAL A 13 -22.07 -50.52 14.91
C VAL A 13 -20.93 -49.58 14.57
N ASN A 14 -19.71 -49.89 15.05
CA ASN A 14 -18.53 -49.02 14.93
C ASN A 14 -18.78 -47.58 15.43
N GLY A 15 -19.63 -47.43 16.45
CA GLY A 15 -19.96 -46.13 17.04
C GLY A 15 -20.92 -45.26 16.23
N LYS A 16 -21.65 -45.82 15.26
CA LYS A 16 -22.68 -45.12 14.46
C LYS A 16 -23.98 -45.90 14.45
N PHE A 17 -25.12 -45.21 14.33
CA PHE A 17 -26.43 -45.84 14.25
C PHE A 17 -26.54 -46.73 13.01
N VAL A 18 -27.22 -47.88 13.15
CA VAL A 18 -27.54 -48.80 12.05
C VAL A 18 -29.01 -49.20 12.09
N ASP A 19 -29.63 -49.35 10.93
CA ASP A 19 -31.02 -49.82 10.85
C ASP A 19 -31.10 -51.32 11.16
N GLU A 20 -32.29 -51.79 11.54
CA GLU A 20 -32.54 -53.20 11.80
C GLU A 20 -32.25 -54.04 10.56
N ASN A 21 -31.66 -55.22 10.77
CA ASN A 21 -31.54 -56.22 9.71
C ASN A 21 -32.36 -57.47 10.08
N PRO A 22 -33.59 -57.59 9.56
CA PRO A 22 -34.46 -58.74 9.82
C PRO A 22 -33.89 -60.07 9.33
N LEU A 23 -33.03 -60.05 8.30
CA LEU A 23 -32.44 -61.26 7.70
C LEU A 23 -31.36 -61.89 8.58
N THR A 24 -30.68 -61.07 9.39
CA THR A 24 -29.63 -61.53 10.33
C THR A 24 -30.08 -61.46 11.78
N GLY A 25 -31.35 -61.10 12.03
CA GLY A 25 -31.91 -60.93 13.37
C GLY A 25 -31.20 -59.87 14.20
N THR A 26 -30.54 -58.89 13.57
CA THR A 26 -29.73 -57.88 14.26
C THR A 26 -30.59 -56.67 14.59
N PRO A 27 -30.81 -56.35 15.88
CA PRO A 27 -31.59 -55.18 16.27
C PRO A 27 -30.93 -53.87 15.80
N GLY A 28 -31.72 -52.97 15.24
CA GLY A 28 -31.28 -51.64 14.80
C GLY A 28 -31.42 -50.57 15.86
N SER A 29 -31.04 -49.34 15.52
CA SER A 29 -31.29 -48.16 16.32
C SER A 29 -32.78 -47.81 16.37
N LEU A 30 -33.21 -47.20 17.49
CA LEU A 30 -34.60 -46.77 17.70
C LEU A 30 -35.04 -45.64 16.76
N ILE A 31 -34.08 -44.97 16.13
CA ILE A 31 -34.26 -43.91 15.15
C ILE A 31 -33.67 -44.36 13.82
N PRO A 32 -34.14 -43.85 12.67
CA PRO A 32 -33.52 -44.14 11.38
C PRO A 32 -32.03 -43.79 11.40
N ALA A 33 -31.18 -44.75 11.03
CA ALA A 33 -29.74 -44.63 11.12
C ALA A 33 -29.20 -43.44 10.31
N ALA A 34 -29.76 -43.21 9.12
CA ALA A 34 -29.40 -42.08 8.28
C ALA A 34 -29.65 -40.74 8.99
N TRP A 35 -30.80 -40.58 9.67
CA TRP A 35 -31.16 -39.36 10.39
C TRP A 35 -30.28 -39.18 11.63
N GLY A 36 -30.16 -40.21 12.47
CA GLY A 36 -29.36 -40.14 13.70
C GLY A 36 -27.89 -39.86 13.40
N ASN A 37 -27.33 -40.52 12.39
CA ASN A 37 -25.94 -40.27 11.97
C ASN A 37 -25.76 -38.87 11.40
N GLY A 38 -26.70 -38.37 10.60
CA GLY A 38 -26.62 -37.02 10.02
C GLY A 38 -26.56 -35.94 11.10
N VAL A 39 -27.50 -35.97 12.05
CA VAL A 39 -27.59 -34.96 13.13
C VAL A 39 -26.37 -35.06 14.07
N THR A 40 -26.03 -36.25 14.54
CA THR A 40 -24.90 -36.42 15.48
C THR A 40 -23.57 -36.08 14.83
N GLN A 41 -23.35 -36.44 13.56
CA GLN A 41 -22.10 -36.13 12.86
C GLN A 41 -21.94 -34.62 12.63
N GLU A 42 -23.03 -33.89 12.32
CA GLU A 42 -22.99 -32.44 12.17
C GLU A 42 -22.57 -31.76 13.48
N ILE A 43 -23.18 -32.15 14.61
CA ILE A 43 -22.82 -31.62 15.93
C ILE A 43 -21.36 -31.95 16.28
N VAL A 44 -20.92 -33.19 16.03
CA VAL A 44 -19.51 -33.61 16.25
C VAL A 44 -18.54 -32.78 15.40
N ASN A 45 -18.90 -32.47 14.15
CA ASN A 45 -18.08 -31.64 13.27
C ASN A 45 -17.95 -30.21 13.82
N VAL A 46 -19.05 -29.61 14.31
CA VAL A 46 -19.03 -28.28 14.93
C VAL A 46 -18.16 -28.27 16.19
N ILE A 47 -18.27 -29.29 17.05
CA ILE A 47 -17.46 -29.42 18.28
C ILE A 47 -15.96 -29.49 17.93
N LYS A 48 -15.60 -30.32 16.94
CA LYS A 48 -14.21 -30.43 16.46
C LYS A 48 -13.70 -29.14 15.84
N ALA A 49 -14.53 -28.42 15.07
CA ALA A 49 -14.18 -27.11 14.52
C ALA A 49 -13.94 -26.06 15.63
N GLY A 50 -14.67 -26.18 16.75
CA GLY A 50 -14.40 -25.42 17.99
C GLY A 50 -13.09 -25.78 18.70
N ALA A 51 -12.34 -26.77 18.18
CA ALA A 51 -11.16 -27.40 18.81
C ALA A 51 -11.46 -28.05 20.17
N LEU A 52 -12.69 -28.57 20.33
CA LEU A 52 -13.10 -29.35 21.49
C LEU A 52 -13.14 -30.83 21.13
N SER A 53 -12.93 -31.71 22.11
CA SER A 53 -13.10 -33.15 21.91
C SER A 53 -14.55 -33.53 22.23
N PRO A 54 -15.29 -34.16 21.30
CA PRO A 54 -16.63 -34.69 21.57
C PRO A 54 -16.62 -35.65 22.76
N ASP A 55 -17.55 -35.44 23.68
CA ASP A 55 -17.76 -36.24 24.88
C ASP A 55 -19.25 -36.56 25.03
N GLU A 56 -19.59 -37.84 25.11
CA GLU A 56 -20.97 -38.32 25.28
C GLU A 56 -21.64 -37.76 26.54
N THR A 57 -20.88 -37.51 27.60
CA THR A 57 -21.41 -37.09 28.92
C THR A 57 -21.63 -35.58 29.05
N GLN A 58 -21.13 -34.79 28.10
CA GLN A 58 -21.23 -33.33 28.12
C GLN A 58 -22.26 -32.81 27.12
N HIS A 59 -23.29 -32.12 27.63
CA HIS A 59 -24.47 -31.70 26.86
C HIS A 59 -24.43 -30.24 26.39
N ASP A 60 -23.40 -29.48 26.77
CA ASP A 60 -23.21 -28.08 26.42
C ASP A 60 -22.08 -27.84 25.40
N GLN A 61 -21.42 -28.90 24.93
CA GLN A 61 -20.27 -28.78 24.01
C GLN A 61 -20.60 -28.11 22.67
N LEU A 62 -21.84 -28.21 22.18
CA LEU A 62 -22.26 -27.47 20.98
C LEU A 62 -22.25 -25.96 21.25
N LEU A 63 -22.78 -25.54 22.41
CA LEU A 63 -22.76 -24.14 22.84
C LEU A 63 -21.33 -23.66 23.09
N GLN A 64 -20.51 -24.45 23.79
CA GLN A 64 -19.09 -24.12 24.02
C GLN A 64 -18.31 -24.02 22.70
N ALA A 65 -18.59 -24.88 21.72
CA ALA A 65 -17.96 -24.82 20.40
C ALA A 65 -18.35 -23.53 19.66
N ILE A 66 -19.63 -23.14 19.68
CA ILE A 66 -20.10 -21.86 19.12
C ILE A 66 -19.43 -20.67 19.82
N GLN A 67 -19.36 -20.69 21.15
CA GLN A 67 -18.69 -19.65 21.94
C GLN A 67 -17.17 -19.58 21.64
N SER A 68 -16.50 -20.72 21.54
CA SER A 68 -15.07 -20.83 21.19
C SER A 68 -14.79 -20.26 19.80
N VAL A 69 -15.58 -20.64 18.80
CA VAL A 69 -15.50 -20.12 17.43
C VAL A 69 -15.72 -18.61 17.40
N THR A 70 -16.70 -18.11 18.16
CA THR A 70 -17.00 -16.68 18.29
C THR A 70 -15.84 -15.92 18.95
N ALA A 71 -15.28 -16.45 20.04
CA ALA A 71 -14.16 -15.84 20.77
C ALA A 71 -12.84 -15.86 19.97
N LYS A 72 -12.63 -16.85 19.10
CA LYS A 72 -11.51 -16.90 18.14
C LYS A 72 -11.64 -15.87 17.01
N GLY A 73 -12.68 -15.02 17.04
CA GLY A 73 -12.84 -13.90 16.12
C GLY A 73 -13.42 -14.28 14.77
N TRP A 74 -13.96 -15.49 14.59
CA TRP A 74 -14.62 -15.88 13.33
C TRP A 74 -15.93 -15.12 13.11
N SER A 75 -16.45 -14.45 14.14
CA SER A 75 -17.60 -13.55 14.12
C SER A 75 -17.23 -12.11 14.50
N GLN A 76 -16.01 -11.66 14.18
CA GLN A 76 -15.70 -10.23 14.22
C GLN A 76 -16.42 -9.51 13.07
N ASP A 77 -17.73 -9.31 13.25
CA ASP A 77 -18.42 -8.20 12.65
C ASP A 77 -17.95 -6.90 13.33
N LEU A 78 -16.70 -6.53 13.06
CA LEU A 78 -16.08 -5.27 13.49
C LEU A 78 -16.56 -4.14 12.56
N ALA A 79 -17.87 -3.93 12.50
CA ALA A 79 -18.38 -2.72 11.90
C ALA A 79 -17.86 -1.53 12.74
N LEU A 80 -16.98 -0.72 12.15
CA LEU A 80 -16.39 0.46 12.77
C LEU A 80 -17.11 1.71 12.25
N PRO A 81 -17.11 2.82 13.00
CA PRO A 81 -17.40 4.13 12.43
C PRO A 81 -16.58 4.35 11.15
N LEU A 82 -17.18 4.93 10.11
CA LEU A 82 -16.50 5.09 8.82
C LEU A 82 -15.16 5.82 8.94
N ALA A 83 -15.05 6.80 9.84
CA ALA A 83 -13.81 7.54 10.10
C ALA A 83 -12.71 6.71 10.79
N ALA A 84 -13.05 5.58 11.42
CA ALA A 84 -12.11 4.68 12.09
C ALA A 84 -11.68 3.51 11.20
N LEU A 85 -12.26 3.37 10.00
CA LEU A 85 -11.85 2.34 9.05
C LEU A 85 -10.47 2.65 8.46
N PRO A 86 -9.63 1.62 8.25
CA PRO A 86 -8.36 1.81 7.57
C PRO A 86 -8.58 2.26 6.12
N LEU A 87 -7.61 2.99 5.57
CA LEU A 87 -7.59 3.29 4.15
C LEU A 87 -7.39 2.01 3.31
N PRO A 88 -7.87 2.01 2.05
CA PRO A 88 -7.80 0.84 1.19
C PRO A 88 -6.36 0.43 0.85
N THR A 89 -6.13 -0.86 0.69
CA THR A 89 -4.80 -1.42 0.39
C THR A 89 -4.81 -2.43 -0.76
N ILE A 90 -3.69 -2.53 -1.48
CA ILE A 90 -3.50 -3.47 -2.59
C ILE A 90 -2.34 -4.41 -2.25
N ALA A 91 -2.56 -5.71 -2.40
CA ALA A 91 -1.56 -6.75 -2.13
C ALA A 91 -0.65 -7.00 -3.34
N THR A 92 0.06 -5.97 -3.80
CA THR A 92 1.14 -6.05 -4.79
C THR A 92 2.45 -5.58 -4.17
N ALA A 93 3.58 -5.92 -4.78
CA ALA A 93 4.91 -5.58 -4.24
C ALA A 93 5.09 -4.06 -4.03
N ASP A 94 4.54 -3.25 -4.93
CA ASP A 94 4.59 -1.79 -4.88
C ASP A 94 3.28 -1.16 -4.38
N ALA A 95 2.28 -1.95 -3.98
CA ALA A 95 0.96 -1.50 -3.55
C ALA A 95 0.20 -0.64 -4.59
N ARG A 96 0.43 -0.91 -5.88
CA ARG A 96 -0.33 -0.35 -7.01
C ARG A 96 -1.03 -1.45 -7.80
N LEU A 97 -2.13 -1.09 -8.47
CA LEU A 97 -2.78 -1.97 -9.42
C LEU A 97 -2.15 -1.76 -10.81
N PRO A 98 -1.79 -2.84 -11.54
CA PRO A 98 -1.40 -2.71 -12.94
C PRO A 98 -2.57 -2.16 -13.77
N ILE A 99 -2.31 -1.14 -14.58
CA ILE A 99 -3.30 -0.48 -15.43
C ILE A 99 -2.73 -0.40 -16.83
N THR A 100 -3.45 -0.95 -17.80
CA THR A 100 -3.04 -0.98 -19.21
C THR A 100 -3.85 0.05 -19.99
N PRO A 101 -3.23 1.12 -20.54
CA PRO A 101 -3.89 2.03 -21.45
C PRO A 101 -4.00 1.42 -22.85
N ALA A 102 -5.08 1.75 -23.57
CA ALA A 102 -5.27 1.41 -24.98
C ALA A 102 -5.72 2.63 -25.77
N ALA A 103 -5.10 2.85 -26.93
CA ALA A 103 -5.50 3.87 -27.87
C ALA A 103 -6.77 3.45 -28.60
N VAL A 104 -7.69 4.39 -28.81
CA VAL A 104 -8.93 4.17 -29.57
C VAL A 104 -9.08 5.32 -30.56
N SER A 105 -9.23 5.01 -31.84
CA SER A 105 -9.12 5.99 -32.95
C SER A 105 -10.06 7.19 -32.81
N ALA A 106 -11.28 6.98 -32.32
CA ALA A 106 -12.31 8.00 -32.21
C ALA A 106 -12.52 8.56 -30.79
N SER A 107 -11.66 8.22 -29.82
CA SER A 107 -11.82 8.64 -28.42
C SER A 107 -10.49 8.93 -27.74
N GLY A 108 -10.53 9.41 -26.51
CA GLY A 108 -9.34 9.62 -25.66
C GLY A 108 -8.66 8.32 -25.21
N GLY A 109 -9.13 7.15 -25.65
CA GLY A 109 -8.61 5.83 -25.31
C GLY A 109 -9.44 5.11 -24.24
N ARG A 110 -8.89 4.01 -23.73
CA ARG A 110 -9.45 3.19 -22.64
C ARG A 110 -8.36 2.80 -21.64
N VAL A 111 -8.78 2.40 -20.46
CA VAL A 111 -7.92 1.78 -19.45
C VAL A 111 -8.49 0.44 -19.01
N SER A 112 -7.62 -0.52 -18.76
CA SER A 112 -7.99 -1.86 -18.32
C SER A 112 -7.16 -2.30 -17.13
N ILE A 113 -7.75 -3.12 -16.27
CA ILE A 113 -7.09 -3.74 -15.11
C ILE A 113 -7.16 -5.27 -15.23
N PRO A 114 -6.14 -5.99 -14.75
CA PRO A 114 -6.15 -7.45 -14.74
C PRO A 114 -6.98 -8.00 -13.55
N ALA A 115 -7.38 -9.27 -13.68
CA ALA A 115 -7.89 -10.05 -12.57
C ALA A 115 -6.75 -10.53 -11.65
N GLY A 116 -7.09 -10.92 -10.41
CA GLY A 116 -6.22 -11.70 -9.53
C GLY A 116 -5.42 -10.90 -8.50
N ALA A 117 -5.55 -9.57 -8.42
CA ALA A 117 -4.95 -8.81 -7.33
C ALA A 117 -5.91 -8.80 -6.12
N TYR A 118 -5.36 -8.93 -4.90
CA TYR A 118 -6.17 -8.77 -3.68
C TYR A 118 -6.22 -7.30 -3.28
N ILE A 119 -7.43 -6.81 -2.99
CA ILE A 119 -7.70 -5.44 -2.55
C ILE A 119 -8.49 -5.48 -1.25
N SER A 120 -8.03 -4.77 -0.22
CA SER A 120 -8.79 -4.51 1.00
C SER A 120 -9.43 -3.12 0.93
N ILE A 121 -10.74 -3.04 1.13
CA ILE A 121 -11.52 -1.78 1.11
C ILE A 121 -12.72 -1.88 2.05
N GLY A 122 -13.20 -0.75 2.56
CA GLY A 122 -14.40 -0.68 3.39
C GLY A 122 -15.67 -0.95 2.59
N GLN A 123 -16.50 -1.84 3.12
CA GLN A 123 -17.91 -2.02 2.74
C GLN A 123 -18.78 -1.38 3.82
N GLU A 124 -19.72 -0.53 3.41
CA GLU A 124 -20.73 -0.01 4.34
C GLU A 124 -21.62 -1.13 4.86
N VAL A 125 -21.90 -1.08 6.16
CA VAL A 125 -22.82 -1.98 6.87
C VAL A 125 -24.08 -1.21 7.24
N VAL A 126 -23.90 0.01 7.75
CA VAL A 126 -24.97 0.97 8.01
C VAL A 126 -24.62 2.25 7.26
N SER A 127 -25.45 2.59 6.27
CA SER A 127 -25.23 3.73 5.37
C SER A 127 -24.81 4.99 6.13
N GLY A 128 -23.67 5.56 5.75
CA GLY A 128 -23.12 6.79 6.31
C GLY A 128 -22.67 6.71 7.78
N ARG A 129 -22.66 5.52 8.40
CA ARG A 129 -22.34 5.38 9.84
C ARG A 129 -21.29 4.33 10.11
N LEU A 130 -21.54 3.09 9.72
CA LEU A 130 -20.68 1.96 10.05
C LEU A 130 -20.27 1.24 8.77
N GLY A 131 -19.03 0.77 8.74
CA GLY A 131 -18.54 -0.09 7.67
C GLY A 131 -17.53 -1.10 8.20
N ARG A 132 -17.11 -2.03 7.35
CA ARG A 132 -16.10 -3.05 7.68
C ARG A 132 -15.11 -3.20 6.53
N SER A 133 -13.85 -3.40 6.83
CA SER A 133 -12.87 -3.72 5.79
C SER A 133 -13.11 -5.15 5.28
N ARG A 134 -13.16 -5.34 3.97
CA ARG A 134 -13.21 -6.65 3.33
C ARG A 134 -12.15 -6.75 2.25
N THR A 135 -11.71 -7.99 2.02
CA THR A 135 -10.78 -8.32 0.94
C THR A 135 -11.54 -8.88 -0.25
N TYR A 136 -11.28 -8.31 -1.42
CA TYR A 136 -11.82 -8.72 -2.72
C TYR A 136 -10.67 -9.13 -3.64
N VAL A 137 -10.96 -10.00 -4.60
CA VAL A 137 -10.06 -10.29 -5.72
C VAL A 137 -10.53 -9.47 -6.91
N THR A 138 -9.61 -8.78 -7.59
CA THR A 138 -9.97 -8.04 -8.80
C THR A 138 -10.45 -8.99 -9.89
N SER A 139 -11.51 -8.58 -10.59
CA SER A 139 -11.88 -9.16 -11.88
C SER A 139 -11.26 -8.31 -12.99
N ALA A 140 -11.09 -8.92 -14.17
CA ALA A 140 -10.68 -8.15 -15.35
C ALA A 140 -11.77 -7.12 -15.66
N TRP A 141 -11.35 -5.87 -15.87
CA TRP A 141 -12.27 -4.77 -16.14
C TRP A 141 -11.65 -3.81 -17.14
N SER A 142 -12.50 -3.17 -17.94
CA SER A 142 -12.11 -2.14 -18.91
C SER A 142 -13.09 -0.99 -18.87
N SER A 143 -12.58 0.23 -18.98
CA SER A 143 -13.40 1.43 -19.06
C SER A 143 -14.22 1.47 -20.36
N ALA A 144 -15.29 2.27 -20.35
CA ALA A 144 -15.85 2.81 -21.59
C ALA A 144 -14.82 3.69 -22.31
N ASP A 145 -15.12 4.08 -23.55
CA ASP A 145 -14.33 5.07 -24.29
C ASP A 145 -14.29 6.39 -23.52
N LEU A 146 -13.08 6.86 -23.24
CA LEU A 146 -12.87 8.09 -22.51
C LEU A 146 -12.97 9.29 -23.45
N LEU A 147 -13.41 10.43 -22.93
CA LEU A 147 -13.38 11.67 -23.69
C LEU A 147 -11.92 12.09 -23.93
N PRO A 148 -11.58 12.64 -25.11
CA PRO A 148 -10.25 13.20 -25.36
C PRO A 148 -9.98 14.42 -24.47
N SER A 149 -8.70 14.76 -24.29
CA SER A 149 -8.23 15.98 -23.59
C SER A 149 -8.88 16.19 -22.21
N SER A 150 -9.01 15.11 -21.43
CA SER A 150 -9.75 15.08 -20.18
C SER A 150 -8.95 14.43 -19.04
N GLY A 151 -9.16 14.93 -17.82
CA GLY A 151 -8.66 14.33 -16.59
C GLY A 151 -9.69 13.39 -15.97
N TYR A 152 -9.32 12.13 -15.82
CA TYR A 152 -10.10 11.09 -15.16
C TYR A 152 -9.36 10.51 -13.96
N PHE A 153 -10.11 9.97 -13.03
CA PHE A 153 -9.60 9.13 -11.95
C PHE A 153 -10.22 7.75 -12.09
N LEU A 154 -9.35 6.74 -12.15
CA LEU A 154 -9.77 5.35 -12.04
C LEU A 154 -9.94 5.06 -10.55
N ARG A 155 -11.12 4.58 -10.18
CA ARG A 155 -11.52 4.39 -8.79
C ARG A 155 -12.17 3.03 -8.59
N ALA A 156 -12.21 2.57 -7.35
CA ALA A 156 -12.89 1.34 -6.96
C ALA A 156 -13.66 1.55 -5.66
N GLN A 157 -14.88 1.02 -5.60
CA GLN A 157 -15.70 1.03 -4.40
C GLN A 157 -16.50 -0.26 -4.29
N VAL A 158 -17.02 -0.56 -3.10
CA VAL A 158 -17.93 -1.70 -2.91
C VAL A 158 -19.36 -1.26 -3.17
N THR A 159 -20.03 -1.93 -4.10
CA THR A 159 -21.47 -1.77 -4.38
C THR A 159 -22.17 -3.12 -4.25
N GLY A 160 -23.20 -3.19 -3.40
CA GLY A 160 -23.73 -4.48 -2.97
C GLY A 160 -22.63 -5.29 -2.26
N ASP A 161 -22.33 -6.48 -2.77
CA ASP A 161 -21.28 -7.36 -2.26
C ASP A 161 -20.07 -7.49 -3.20
N GLY A 162 -20.01 -6.66 -4.26
CA GLY A 162 -18.98 -6.71 -5.28
C GLY A 162 -18.06 -5.49 -5.30
N LEU A 163 -16.82 -5.70 -5.74
CA LEU A 163 -15.90 -4.63 -6.07
C LEU A 163 -16.26 -4.04 -7.44
N THR A 164 -16.51 -2.73 -7.48
CA THR A 164 -16.89 -2.01 -8.70
C THR A 164 -15.82 -0.99 -9.04
N PHE A 165 -15.21 -1.18 -10.21
CA PHE A 165 -14.30 -0.21 -10.80
C PHE A 165 -15.04 0.77 -11.69
N TYR A 166 -14.63 2.03 -11.64
CA TYR A 166 -15.26 3.08 -12.41
C TYR A 166 -14.30 4.22 -12.72
N MET A 167 -14.66 5.01 -13.73
CA MET A 167 -13.96 6.24 -14.06
C MET A 167 -14.76 7.42 -13.52
N GLN A 168 -14.10 8.48 -13.07
CA GLN A 168 -14.78 9.75 -12.74
C GLN A 168 -13.90 10.92 -13.19
N ARG A 169 -14.47 11.90 -13.89
CA ARG A 169 -13.73 13.10 -14.26
C ARG A 169 -13.50 13.98 -13.04
N GLY A 170 -12.41 14.75 -13.04
CA GLY A 170 -12.11 15.64 -11.92
C GLY A 170 -10.80 16.38 -12.04
N SER A 171 -10.50 17.16 -11.00
CA SER A 171 -9.22 17.82 -10.78
C SER A 171 -8.50 17.16 -9.61
N LEU A 172 -7.16 17.16 -9.64
CA LEU A 172 -6.30 16.52 -8.63
C LEU A 172 -6.51 17.04 -7.19
N TYR A 173 -7.17 18.18 -7.06
CA TYR A 173 -7.42 18.86 -5.79
C TYR A 173 -8.90 18.82 -5.39
N ASP A 174 -9.71 17.97 -6.03
CA ASP A 174 -11.11 17.79 -5.66
C ASP A 174 -11.23 17.34 -4.19
N VAL A 175 -12.22 17.89 -3.49
CA VAL A 175 -12.51 17.57 -2.09
C VAL A 175 -13.20 16.21 -2.00
N ALA A 176 -12.86 15.44 -0.96
CA ALA A 176 -13.55 14.17 -0.69
C ALA A 176 -15.04 14.43 -0.40
N PRO A 177 -15.97 13.72 -1.05
CA PRO A 177 -17.40 13.88 -0.81
C PRO A 177 -17.77 13.40 0.59
N GLU A 178 -18.83 13.95 1.19
CA GLU A 178 -19.32 13.56 2.53
C GLU A 178 -19.73 12.08 2.60
N SER A 179 -20.18 11.51 1.48
CA SER A 179 -20.47 10.08 1.34
C SER A 179 -19.23 9.19 1.43
N LEU A 180 -18.03 9.77 1.39
CA LEU A 180 -16.75 9.12 1.18
C LEU A 180 -16.66 8.32 -0.12
N LYS A 181 -17.63 8.44 -1.02
CA LYS A 181 -17.73 7.67 -2.26
C LYS A 181 -17.82 8.59 -3.47
N GLY A 182 -17.09 8.26 -4.51
CA GLY A 182 -17.17 9.00 -5.77
C GLY A 182 -18.45 8.67 -6.53
N THR A 183 -18.72 9.46 -7.55
CA THR A 183 -19.86 9.25 -8.44
C THR A 183 -19.39 8.42 -9.63
N VAL A 184 -19.93 7.22 -9.78
CA VAL A 184 -19.64 6.32 -10.91
C VAL A 184 -19.86 7.07 -12.22
N ASN A 185 -18.82 7.19 -13.04
CA ASN A 185 -18.84 7.90 -14.32
C ASN A 185 -19.26 9.39 -14.22
N GLY A 186 -19.06 9.99 -13.04
CA GLY A 186 -19.36 11.39 -12.78
C GLY A 186 -18.55 12.34 -13.66
N ALA A 187 -19.14 13.50 -13.97
CA ALA A 187 -18.56 14.51 -14.83
C ALA A 187 -17.51 15.41 -14.15
N SER A 188 -17.41 15.36 -12.82
CA SER A 188 -16.50 16.16 -11.98
C SER A 188 -16.32 15.51 -10.62
N GLY A 189 -15.39 16.03 -9.80
CA GLY A 189 -15.23 15.62 -8.39
C GLY A 189 -14.55 14.27 -8.20
N GLY A 190 -13.87 13.73 -9.21
CA GLY A 190 -13.22 12.42 -9.14
C GLY A 190 -11.83 12.41 -8.50
N GLY A 191 -11.18 13.57 -8.33
CA GLY A 191 -9.76 13.62 -7.99
C GLY A 191 -9.39 13.67 -6.52
N PHE A 192 -10.34 13.41 -5.62
CA PHE A 192 -10.07 13.31 -4.19
C PHE A 192 -9.26 12.05 -3.84
N GLN A 193 -8.62 12.07 -2.68
CA GLN A 193 -7.79 10.97 -2.18
C GLN A 193 -8.62 9.70 -1.92
N SER A 194 -7.94 8.55 -1.77
CA SER A 194 -8.63 7.35 -1.28
C SER A 194 -9.26 7.63 0.08
N THR A 195 -10.51 7.24 0.23
CA THR A 195 -11.24 7.23 1.50
C THR A 195 -11.36 5.78 1.97
N PRO A 196 -11.86 5.52 3.19
CA PRO A 196 -12.09 4.15 3.63
C PRO A 196 -13.08 3.36 2.76
N LEU A 197 -13.99 4.04 2.04
CA LEU A 197 -15.03 3.41 1.22
C LEU A 197 -14.77 3.45 -0.29
N ASP A 198 -13.73 4.19 -0.72
CA ASP A 198 -13.46 4.45 -2.11
C ASP A 198 -11.95 4.60 -2.37
N MET A 199 -11.42 3.73 -3.20
CA MET A 199 -10.01 3.66 -3.53
C MET A 199 -9.73 4.42 -4.83
N CYS A 200 -8.85 5.42 -4.79
CA CYS A 200 -8.30 6.03 -6.00
C CYS A 200 -7.10 5.20 -6.49
N LEU A 201 -7.16 4.71 -7.72
CA LEU A 201 -6.15 3.80 -8.29
C LEU A 201 -5.16 4.53 -9.20
N ALA A 202 -5.63 5.51 -9.97
CA ALA A 202 -4.78 6.32 -10.84
C ALA A 202 -5.44 7.62 -11.25
N TRP A 203 -4.59 8.62 -11.53
CA TRP A 203 -4.94 9.77 -12.36
C TRP A 203 -4.64 9.44 -13.82
N VAL A 204 -5.66 9.52 -14.67
CA VAL A 204 -5.64 9.17 -16.09
C VAL A 204 -5.85 10.44 -16.90
N LEU A 205 -4.87 10.78 -17.73
CA LEU A 205 -4.91 11.93 -18.63
C LEU A 205 -5.05 11.44 -20.06
N THR A 206 -6.14 11.83 -20.72
CA THR A 206 -6.37 11.48 -22.13
C THR A 206 -5.86 12.57 -23.06
N GLY A 207 -5.27 12.15 -24.19
CA GLY A 207 -4.78 13.05 -25.23
C GLY A 207 -5.82 13.36 -26.30
N VAL A 208 -5.33 13.67 -27.50
CA VAL A 208 -6.17 13.74 -28.72
C VAL A 208 -6.72 12.36 -29.08
N PRO A 209 -7.79 12.26 -29.91
CA PRO A 209 -8.31 10.98 -30.37
C PRO A 209 -7.22 10.07 -30.97
N GLY A 210 -7.24 8.79 -30.61
CA GLY A 210 -6.23 7.82 -31.05
C GLY A 210 -4.91 7.83 -30.29
N ALA A 211 -4.72 8.74 -29.31
CA ALA A 211 -3.57 8.72 -28.42
C ALA A 211 -3.74 7.72 -27.28
N LEU A 212 -2.62 7.23 -26.73
CA LEU A 212 -2.62 6.44 -25.51
C LEU A 212 -2.89 7.34 -24.28
N PRO A 213 -3.82 6.95 -23.38
CA PRO A 213 -3.94 7.60 -22.08
C PRO A 213 -2.63 7.54 -21.29
N THR A 214 -2.27 8.66 -20.66
CA THR A 214 -1.18 8.72 -19.68
C THR A 214 -1.70 8.30 -18.31
N ILE A 215 -1.05 7.33 -17.68
CA ILE A 215 -1.44 6.79 -16.38
C ILE A 215 -0.44 7.23 -15.31
N ARG A 216 -0.96 7.80 -14.22
CA ARG A 216 -0.20 8.10 -13.00
C ARG A 216 -0.82 7.35 -11.83
N SER A 217 -0.25 6.20 -11.51
CA SER A 217 -0.77 5.28 -10.50
C SER A 217 -0.64 5.85 -9.08
N ILE A 218 -1.59 5.48 -8.22
CA ILE A 218 -1.65 5.89 -6.81
C ILE A 218 -1.31 4.71 -5.92
N TYR A 219 -0.49 4.96 -4.90
CA TYR A 219 -0.18 3.96 -3.88
C TYR A 219 -1.37 3.73 -2.95
N ASN A 220 -1.75 2.48 -2.73
CA ASN A 220 -2.79 2.11 -1.78
C ASN A 220 -2.22 1.13 -0.77
N ARG A 221 -1.74 1.66 0.35
CA ARG A 221 -0.99 0.95 1.40
C ARG A 221 -1.36 1.47 2.78
N ALA A 222 -1.22 0.60 3.79
CA ALA A 222 -1.60 0.94 5.17
C ALA A 222 -0.76 2.07 5.78
N ARG A 223 0.49 2.23 5.31
CA ARG A 223 1.40 3.30 5.73
C ARG A 223 2.14 3.83 4.53
N LEU A 224 2.12 5.15 4.32
CA LEU A 224 2.87 5.83 3.27
C LEU A 224 4.33 6.10 3.67
N SER A 225 4.90 5.21 4.48
CA SER A 225 6.31 5.24 4.85
C SER A 225 7.01 3.95 4.43
N TRP A 226 8.30 4.08 4.15
CA TRP A 226 9.18 3.03 3.67
C TRP A 226 10.53 3.17 4.35
N THR A 227 11.12 2.04 4.71
CA THR A 227 12.50 2.02 5.17
C THR A 227 13.31 1.03 4.36
N GLN A 228 14.57 1.34 4.11
CA GLN A 228 15.48 0.47 3.40
C GLN A 228 16.90 0.66 3.93
N THR A 229 17.65 -0.44 4.05
CA THR A 229 19.08 -0.40 4.30
C THR A 229 19.80 -0.80 3.02
N VAL A 230 20.80 -0.02 2.60
CA VAL A 230 21.55 -0.28 1.37
C VAL A 230 23.04 -0.48 1.64
N ASN A 231 23.66 -1.32 0.80
CA ASN A 231 25.07 -1.67 0.83
C ASN A 231 25.64 -1.71 -0.60
N GLY A 232 26.92 -1.38 -0.77
CA GLY A 232 27.60 -1.38 -2.06
C GLY A 232 27.24 -0.17 -2.92
N THR A 233 26.97 -0.40 -4.21
CA THR A 233 26.66 0.64 -5.19
C THR A 233 25.37 0.29 -5.94
N GLY A 234 24.47 1.25 -6.08
CA GLY A 234 23.18 1.02 -6.72
C GLY A 234 22.25 2.22 -6.66
N VAL A 235 20.95 1.95 -6.83
CA VAL A 235 19.89 2.97 -6.83
C VAL A 235 18.71 2.52 -5.97
N VAL A 236 18.18 3.46 -5.19
CA VAL A 236 16.87 3.36 -4.54
C VAL A 236 15.93 4.33 -5.25
N TYR A 237 14.70 3.89 -5.50
CA TYR A 237 13.66 4.78 -6.02
C TYR A 237 12.72 5.18 -4.89
N LEU A 238 12.55 6.49 -4.68
CA LEU A 238 11.62 7.05 -3.72
C LEU A 238 10.22 7.11 -4.36
N PRO A 239 9.24 6.32 -3.87
CA PRO A 239 7.86 6.36 -4.31
C PRO A 239 7.28 7.77 -4.45
N LEU A 240 6.59 8.06 -5.56
CA LEU A 240 5.80 9.27 -5.78
C LEU A 240 4.42 8.93 -6.35
N ASP A 241 3.38 9.62 -5.91
CA ASP A 241 2.07 9.58 -6.53
C ASP A 241 1.44 10.98 -6.65
N PRO A 242 0.39 11.16 -7.48
CA PRO A 242 -0.24 12.47 -7.71
C PRO A 242 -0.94 13.10 -6.49
N HIS A 243 -1.24 12.34 -5.45
CA HIS A 243 -1.90 12.88 -4.25
C HIS A 243 -0.92 13.34 -3.20
N ALA A 244 0.37 13.04 -3.34
CA ALA A 244 1.40 13.66 -2.51
C ALA A 244 1.32 15.19 -2.57
N ARG A 245 1.61 15.84 -1.46
CA ARG A 245 1.72 17.30 -1.33
C ARG A 245 3.07 17.67 -0.76
N ALA A 246 3.56 16.85 0.14
CA ALA A 246 4.91 16.89 0.64
C ALA A 246 5.47 15.48 0.80
N ALA A 247 6.77 15.40 1.07
CA ALA A 247 7.41 14.17 1.47
C ALA A 247 8.63 14.45 2.35
N ARG A 248 9.07 13.42 3.05
CA ARG A 248 10.25 13.46 3.92
C ARG A 248 11.12 12.23 3.68
N LEU A 249 12.42 12.45 3.45
CA LEU A 249 13.45 11.43 3.48
C LEU A 249 14.38 11.70 4.66
N VAL A 250 14.67 10.67 5.46
CA VAL A 250 15.77 10.68 6.41
C VAL A 250 16.79 9.65 5.97
N THR A 251 18.06 10.04 5.88
CA THR A 251 19.16 9.11 5.60
C THR A 251 20.18 9.14 6.74
N GLY A 252 20.69 7.98 7.13
CA GLY A 252 21.73 7.86 8.14
C GLY A 252 22.79 6.85 7.72
N ASN A 253 24.05 7.21 7.90
CA ASN A 253 25.20 6.31 7.76
C ASN A 253 25.98 6.27 9.08
N PRO A 254 25.53 5.47 10.06
CA PRO A 254 26.19 5.39 11.36
C PRO A 254 27.47 4.54 11.35
N THR A 255 27.69 3.73 10.31
CA THR A 255 28.84 2.82 10.19
C THR A 255 29.45 2.92 8.79
N PRO A 256 30.13 4.02 8.46
CA PRO A 256 30.68 4.27 7.14
C PRO A 256 31.78 3.28 6.79
N SER A 257 32.08 3.20 5.50
CA SER A 257 33.22 2.43 5.03
C SER A 257 34.54 2.98 5.56
N SER A 258 35.45 2.08 5.95
CA SER A 258 36.78 2.41 6.47
C SER A 258 37.84 2.57 5.38
N ASN A 259 37.50 2.31 4.12
CA ASN A 259 38.46 2.32 3.00
C ASN A 259 38.01 3.16 1.80
N THR A 260 36.75 3.57 1.77
CA THR A 260 36.14 4.27 0.63
C THR A 260 35.13 5.29 1.14
N VAL A 261 34.97 6.38 0.40
CA VAL A 261 33.95 7.40 0.71
C VAL A 261 32.58 6.87 0.31
N THR A 262 31.64 6.85 1.26
CA THR A 262 30.23 6.58 0.99
C THR A 262 29.57 7.85 0.44
N SER A 263 28.78 7.72 -0.63
CA SER A 263 28.01 8.85 -1.16
C SER A 263 26.56 8.48 -1.41
N LEU A 264 25.68 9.46 -1.18
CA LEU A 264 24.28 9.46 -1.63
C LEU A 264 24.04 10.70 -2.49
N ALA A 265 23.45 10.51 -3.66
CA ALA A 265 23.11 11.60 -4.56
C ALA A 265 21.82 11.27 -5.30
N PHE A 266 20.99 12.28 -5.59
CA PHE A 266 19.91 12.06 -6.56
C PHE A 266 20.50 11.67 -7.93
N ALA A 267 19.68 11.06 -8.78
CA ALA A 267 20.03 10.96 -10.20
C ALA A 267 19.83 12.33 -10.88
N GLN A 268 20.75 12.72 -11.77
CA GLN A 268 20.78 14.05 -12.39
C GLN A 268 19.59 14.32 -13.32
N ALA A 269 19.01 13.27 -13.91
CA ALA A 269 17.92 13.42 -14.87
C ALA A 269 16.69 14.14 -14.27
N GLY A 270 16.22 15.16 -14.99
CA GLY A 270 15.01 15.91 -14.68
C GLY A 270 15.18 17.00 -13.62
N TRP A 271 16.37 17.21 -13.04
CA TRP A 271 16.61 18.40 -12.23
C TRP A 271 16.70 19.65 -13.11
N VAL A 272 16.13 20.75 -12.64
CA VAL A 272 16.10 22.05 -13.34
C VAL A 272 17.20 22.96 -12.80
N GLY A 273 17.57 22.78 -11.54
CA GLY A 273 18.65 23.50 -10.89
C GLY A 273 18.60 23.32 -9.38
N GLY A 274 19.67 23.76 -8.74
CA GLY A 274 19.85 23.64 -7.30
C GLY A 274 21.06 24.42 -6.84
N ASN A 275 21.14 24.61 -5.54
CA ASN A 275 22.27 25.23 -4.88
C ASN A 275 22.45 24.61 -3.51
N TYR A 276 23.64 24.81 -2.95
CA TYR A 276 23.92 24.43 -1.58
C TYR A 276 24.90 25.39 -0.95
N SER A 277 24.89 25.41 0.37
CA SER A 277 25.90 26.06 1.18
C SER A 277 26.37 25.06 2.22
N TYR A 278 27.65 25.10 2.55
CA TYR A 278 28.20 24.28 3.61
C TYR A 278 29.14 25.07 4.51
N LEU A 279 29.24 24.62 5.74
CA LEU A 279 30.14 25.12 6.76
C LEU A 279 31.05 23.96 7.18
N SER A 280 32.36 24.18 7.13
CA SER A 280 33.37 23.28 7.66
C SER A 280 34.32 24.09 8.53
N PRO A 281 34.75 23.61 9.72
CA PRO A 281 35.72 24.29 10.57
C PRO A 281 37.08 24.55 9.91
N VAL A 282 37.42 23.79 8.85
CA VAL A 282 38.63 24.02 8.04
C VAL A 282 38.47 25.26 7.13
N LEU A 283 37.25 25.59 6.73
CA LEU A 283 36.92 26.78 5.94
C LEU A 283 36.38 27.86 6.88
N GLN A 284 37.19 28.88 7.16
CA GLN A 284 36.81 30.03 8.02
C GLN A 284 35.68 30.91 7.45
N SER A 285 34.94 30.44 6.44
CA SER A 285 33.83 31.12 5.78
C SER A 285 32.79 30.12 5.27
N ILE A 286 31.52 30.50 5.25
CA ILE A 286 30.45 29.74 4.60
C ILE A 286 30.73 29.68 3.10
N SER A 287 30.83 28.47 2.55
CA SER A 287 30.95 28.28 1.11
C SER A 287 29.56 28.20 0.49
N ASN A 288 29.29 29.03 -0.53
CA ASN A 288 28.00 29.08 -1.23
C ASN A 288 28.16 28.70 -2.69
N GLN A 289 27.42 27.68 -3.13
CA GLN A 289 27.52 27.07 -4.44
C GLN A 289 26.19 27.20 -5.20
N ALA A 290 26.01 28.35 -5.86
CA ALA A 290 24.82 28.66 -6.65
C ALA A 290 24.92 28.23 -8.14
N GLY A 291 26.03 27.58 -8.53
CA GLY A 291 26.34 27.25 -9.92
C GLY A 291 25.31 26.35 -10.61
N GLY A 292 24.53 25.58 -9.85
CA GLY A 292 23.55 24.64 -10.38
C GLY A 292 22.37 25.28 -11.12
N TRP A 293 22.18 26.59 -11.01
CA TRP A 293 21.20 27.36 -11.78
C TRP A 293 21.76 27.94 -13.08
N THR A 294 23.08 27.98 -13.22
CA THR A 294 23.76 28.71 -14.31
C THR A 294 24.07 27.84 -15.53
N ASN A 295 24.01 26.51 -15.39
CA ASN A 295 24.23 25.56 -16.47
C ASN A 295 23.04 24.61 -16.65
N PRO A 296 22.05 24.97 -17.49
CA PRO A 296 20.88 24.13 -17.75
C PRO A 296 21.21 22.77 -18.38
N ALA A 297 22.40 22.62 -18.98
CA ALA A 297 22.85 21.34 -19.55
C ALA A 297 23.42 20.38 -18.48
N SER A 298 23.75 20.89 -17.29
CA SER A 298 24.22 20.09 -16.15
C SER A 298 23.83 20.77 -14.84
N PRO A 299 22.53 20.82 -14.52
CA PRO A 299 22.05 21.47 -13.31
C PRO A 299 22.54 20.71 -12.08
N TYR A 300 22.77 21.43 -10.99
CA TYR A 300 22.89 20.75 -9.70
C TYR A 300 21.53 20.25 -9.26
N MET A 301 21.57 19.11 -8.61
CA MET A 301 20.44 18.54 -7.90
C MET A 301 20.43 19.13 -6.49
N CYS A 302 19.36 18.87 -5.74
CA CYS A 302 19.46 18.96 -4.28
C CYS A 302 20.56 18.00 -3.81
N VAL A 303 21.56 18.50 -3.08
CA VAL A 303 22.67 17.67 -2.55
C VAL A 303 22.18 16.96 -1.30
N LEU A 304 22.33 15.63 -1.26
CA LEU A 304 21.87 14.77 -0.15
C LEU A 304 22.94 14.58 0.93
N SER A 305 24.19 14.39 0.51
CA SER A 305 25.36 14.23 1.36
C SER A 305 26.55 14.86 0.67
N SER A 306 27.36 15.59 1.42
CA SER A 306 28.62 16.17 0.92
C SER A 306 29.87 15.38 1.30
N ASN A 307 29.69 14.22 1.96
CA ASN A 307 30.77 13.34 2.41
C ASN A 307 31.89 13.21 1.39
N ASN A 308 33.06 13.67 1.82
CA ASN A 308 34.28 13.70 1.03
C ASN A 308 35.45 13.01 1.74
N VAL A 309 35.30 12.56 2.99
CA VAL A 309 36.35 11.86 3.76
C VAL A 309 35.93 10.44 4.13
N ILE A 310 36.90 9.53 4.09
CA ILE A 310 36.71 8.15 4.53
C ILE A 310 36.38 8.15 6.03
N SER A 311 35.45 7.29 6.45
CA SER A 311 34.96 7.14 7.83
C SER A 311 34.03 8.23 8.35
N ASP A 312 33.57 9.15 7.51
CA ASP A 312 32.59 10.15 7.95
C ASP A 312 31.19 9.56 8.07
N VAL A 313 30.57 9.76 9.24
CA VAL A 313 29.16 9.47 9.50
C VAL A 313 28.33 10.65 9.03
N THR A 314 27.20 10.36 8.40
CA THR A 314 26.28 11.40 7.92
C THR A 314 24.87 11.16 8.40
N VAL A 315 24.18 12.23 8.75
CA VAL A 315 22.72 12.24 8.89
C VAL A 315 22.14 13.36 8.03
N SER A 316 21.19 13.01 7.17
CA SER A 316 20.51 13.98 6.31
C SER A 316 19.01 13.89 6.50
N THR A 317 18.36 15.05 6.59
CA THR A 317 16.91 15.19 6.49
C THR A 317 16.57 15.98 5.25
N ILE A 318 15.67 15.44 4.45
CA ILE A 318 15.24 16.02 3.20
C ILE A 318 13.73 16.14 3.24
N THR A 319 13.24 17.25 2.75
CA THR A 319 11.81 17.45 2.55
C THR A 319 11.56 17.98 1.16
N ALA A 320 10.39 17.62 0.63
CA ALA A 320 9.94 18.05 -0.68
C ALA A 320 8.51 18.55 -0.60
N CYS A 321 8.14 19.47 -1.48
CA CYS A 321 6.76 19.78 -1.81
C CYS A 321 6.52 19.59 -3.31
N PHE A 322 5.30 19.16 -3.67
CA PHE A 322 4.97 18.75 -5.02
C PHE A 322 3.92 19.66 -5.65
N ASP A 323 4.23 20.13 -6.86
CA ASP A 323 3.34 20.89 -7.74
C ASP A 323 3.06 20.01 -8.97
N HIS A 324 2.03 19.17 -8.82
CA HIS A 324 1.64 18.21 -9.84
C HIS A 324 0.94 18.83 -11.05
N ALA A 325 0.47 20.07 -10.95
CA ALA A 325 -0.08 20.82 -12.07
C ALA A 325 1.05 21.25 -13.02
N GLU A 326 2.15 21.76 -12.46
CA GLU A 326 3.35 22.17 -13.22
C GLU A 326 4.36 21.03 -13.43
N LEU A 327 4.04 19.82 -12.98
CA LEU A 327 4.93 18.65 -13.04
C LEU A 327 6.30 18.94 -12.43
N ARG A 328 6.34 19.52 -11.24
CA ARG A 328 7.60 19.86 -10.56
C ARG A 328 7.53 19.66 -9.05
N SER A 329 8.68 19.70 -8.41
CA SER A 329 8.81 19.70 -6.96
C SER A 329 9.99 20.55 -6.51
N LEU A 330 9.84 21.14 -5.32
CA LEU A 330 10.90 21.85 -4.62
C LEU A 330 11.43 20.98 -3.48
N TRP A 331 12.74 20.92 -3.35
CA TRP A 331 13.45 20.07 -2.40
C TRP A 331 14.35 20.91 -1.52
N GLN A 332 14.50 20.51 -0.26
CA GLN A 332 15.51 21.01 0.65
C GLN A 332 16.17 19.86 1.42
N CYS A 333 17.45 19.99 1.72
CA CYS A 333 18.23 19.05 2.51
C CYS A 333 19.00 19.79 3.61
N PHE A 334 19.00 19.22 4.81
CA PHE A 334 19.90 19.55 5.90
C PHE A 334 20.72 18.30 6.22
N GLN A 335 22.04 18.43 6.29
CA GLN A 335 22.91 17.34 6.69
C GLN A 335 23.94 17.80 7.73
N ALA A 336 24.25 16.89 8.65
CA ALA A 336 25.39 16.96 9.55
C ALA A 336 26.31 15.76 9.31
N GLU A 337 27.60 16.01 9.36
CA GLU A 337 28.67 15.06 9.16
C GLU A 337 29.71 15.16 10.28
N HIS A 338 30.34 14.04 10.60
CA HIS A 338 31.42 13.94 11.59
C HIS A 338 32.28 12.70 11.29
N THR A 339 33.57 12.72 11.61
CA THR A 339 34.40 11.51 11.49
C THR A 339 34.09 10.50 12.59
N LEU A 340 33.85 9.24 12.21
CA LEU A 340 33.55 8.17 13.16
C LEU A 340 34.64 8.06 14.25
N GLY A 341 34.23 8.24 15.51
CA GLY A 341 35.10 8.09 16.68
C GLY A 341 35.99 9.29 17.00
N ALA A 342 35.90 10.38 16.23
CA ALA A 342 36.56 11.64 16.58
C ALA A 342 35.95 12.26 17.85
N THR A 343 36.76 13.03 18.57
CA THR A 343 36.35 13.75 19.79
C THR A 343 36.59 15.26 19.68
N ASN A 344 36.89 15.73 18.47
CA ASN A 344 37.06 17.14 18.10
C ASN A 344 36.12 17.48 16.93
N ALA A 345 35.97 18.76 16.62
CA ALA A 345 35.09 19.22 15.54
C ALA A 345 35.82 19.38 14.20
N ASP A 346 37.06 18.93 14.06
CA ASP A 346 37.91 19.31 12.92
C ASP A 346 37.35 18.82 11.58
N SER A 347 36.54 17.76 11.60
CA SER A 347 35.86 17.19 10.43
C SER A 347 34.36 17.45 10.39
N ASP A 348 33.81 18.27 11.29
CA ASP A 348 32.38 18.56 11.28
C ASP A 348 32.02 19.28 9.97
N GLU A 349 30.97 18.82 9.28
CA GLU A 349 30.42 19.57 8.15
C GLU A 349 28.90 19.69 8.27
N LEU A 350 28.40 20.91 8.06
CA LEU A 350 26.99 21.21 7.97
C LEU A 350 26.64 21.61 6.55
N LEU A 351 25.65 20.97 5.96
CA LEU A 351 25.17 21.22 4.60
C LEU A 351 23.72 21.68 4.63
N LEU A 352 23.43 22.74 3.87
CA LEU A 352 22.09 23.17 3.48
C LEU A 352 22.01 23.15 1.96
N SER A 353 21.07 22.39 1.39
CA SER A 353 20.85 22.35 -0.05
C SER A 353 19.40 22.51 -0.44
N MET A 354 19.16 22.95 -1.67
CA MET A 354 17.86 22.93 -2.31
C MET A 354 17.97 22.61 -3.80
N GLY A 355 16.85 22.22 -4.40
CA GLY A 355 16.75 22.11 -5.84
C GLY A 355 15.31 21.96 -6.33
N ILE A 356 15.12 22.21 -7.63
CA ILE A 356 13.86 21.98 -8.33
C ILE A 356 14.01 20.77 -9.25
N LYS A 357 13.09 19.82 -9.13
CA LYS A 357 12.98 18.66 -10.02
C LYS A 357 11.73 18.78 -10.87
N GLY A 358 11.89 18.65 -12.18
CA GLY A 358 10.81 18.42 -13.13
C GLY A 358 10.45 16.93 -13.22
N HIS A 359 9.17 16.65 -13.38
CA HIS A 359 8.54 15.33 -13.51
C HIS A 359 8.02 15.07 -14.93
N GLN A 360 8.57 15.77 -15.91
CA GLN A 360 8.06 15.82 -17.29
C GLN A 360 8.16 14.48 -18.03
N ALA A 361 9.10 13.61 -17.64
CA ALA A 361 9.27 12.29 -18.26
C ALA A 361 8.24 11.24 -17.82
N LEU A 362 7.31 11.56 -16.89
CA LEU A 362 6.32 10.65 -16.29
C LEU A 362 6.91 9.45 -15.51
N THR A 363 8.18 9.09 -15.75
CA THR A 363 8.89 7.98 -15.11
C THR A 363 9.00 8.14 -13.61
N ASP A 364 9.04 9.37 -13.08
CA ASP A 364 9.04 9.59 -11.63
C ASP A 364 7.75 9.09 -10.98
N TYR A 365 6.60 9.17 -11.67
CA TYR A 365 5.33 8.62 -11.15
C TYR A 365 5.26 7.11 -11.26
N SER A 366 5.95 6.48 -12.22
CA SER A 366 5.94 5.03 -12.37
C SER A 366 7.03 4.34 -11.55
N LEU A 367 8.26 4.83 -11.60
CA LEU A 367 9.43 4.24 -10.94
C LEU A 367 9.72 4.85 -9.57
N GLY A 368 9.44 6.15 -9.41
CA GLY A 368 9.88 6.93 -8.25
C GLY A 368 11.11 7.80 -8.55
N ILE A 369 11.53 8.59 -7.57
CA ILE A 369 12.66 9.51 -7.68
C ILE A 369 13.94 8.77 -7.29
N ALA A 370 14.88 8.66 -8.22
CA ALA A 370 16.11 7.90 -8.03
C ALA A 370 17.11 8.61 -7.09
N VAL A 371 17.59 7.85 -6.11
CA VAL A 371 18.73 8.15 -5.24
C VAL A 371 19.80 7.10 -5.47
N ASN A 372 20.91 7.51 -6.06
CA ASN A 372 22.10 6.70 -6.23
C ASN A 372 22.88 6.64 -4.92
N PHE A 373 23.44 5.47 -4.63
CA PHE A 373 24.37 5.28 -3.52
C PHE A 373 25.63 4.58 -4.04
N THR A 374 26.79 4.94 -3.50
CA THR A 374 28.09 4.34 -3.85
C THR A 374 28.87 4.04 -2.59
N ASN A 375 29.53 2.88 -2.56
CA ASN A 375 30.31 2.40 -1.42
C ASN A 375 29.53 2.47 -0.08
N ALA A 376 28.21 2.24 -0.15
CA ALA A 376 27.36 2.28 1.02
C ALA A 376 27.66 1.11 1.94
N VAL A 377 27.71 1.40 3.25
CA VAL A 377 27.79 0.40 4.30
C VAL A 377 26.70 0.73 5.31
N ASN A 378 25.69 -0.11 5.41
CA ASN A 378 24.53 0.05 6.30
C ASN A 378 23.88 1.45 6.25
N VAL A 379 23.78 2.04 5.05
CA VAL A 379 23.08 3.31 4.91
C VAL A 379 21.58 3.04 5.07
N HIS A 380 20.96 3.68 6.04
CA HIS A 380 19.53 3.59 6.31
C HIS A 380 18.79 4.75 5.65
N LEU A 381 17.73 4.44 4.92
CA LEU A 381 16.81 5.41 4.32
C LEU A 381 15.41 5.21 4.92
N SER A 382 14.73 6.30 5.24
CA SER A 382 13.32 6.34 5.65
C SER A 382 12.59 7.39 4.83
N TRP A 383 11.72 6.94 3.92
CA TRP A 383 10.91 7.80 3.06
C TRP A 383 9.46 7.83 3.54
N GLU A 384 8.80 8.98 3.41
CA GLU A 384 7.40 9.16 3.74
C GLU A 384 6.72 10.12 2.76
N LEU A 385 5.59 9.72 2.17
CA LEU A 385 4.71 10.60 1.40
C LEU A 385 3.65 11.19 2.30
N ILE A 386 3.43 12.50 2.19
CA ILE A 386 2.44 13.27 2.93
C ILE A 386 1.41 13.75 1.90
N ARG A 387 0.15 13.33 2.08
CA ARG A 387 -0.96 13.62 1.19
C ARG A 387 -1.89 14.66 1.77
#